data_AF-A0A5P2UIC0-F1
#
_entry.id   AF-A0A5P2UIC0-F1
#
_cell.length_a   1.000
_cell.length_b   1.000
_cell.length_c   1.000
_cell.angle_alpha   90.00
_cell.angle_beta   90.00
_cell.angle_gamma   90.00
#
_symmetry.space_group_name_H-M   'P 1'
#
loop_
_entity.id
_entity.type
_entity.pdbx_description
1 polymer ?
#
loop_
_entity_poly.entity_id
_entity_poly.type
_entity_poly.pdbx_seq_one_letter_code
_entity_poly.pdbx_strand_id
1 'polypeptide(L)'
;MDEVLGRLAAVGPFFAVPHGKEPPGPGFRPLSELYAEGLGPWVAEVGRRIGTGPDRVAASTAQFGIAARLWSVGLGCVALAGRAPELDPVRVGWRLPAGGSLELWLPEPRALPAGSLGESVLGNLAVLDAGLRDGFGVSPKVLRGNSASALVGALRVLTDRVEGDAAVRAATALLADDGALGGTGTFVHEPGLGVAFVRRSCCLYYRVPGGGYCGDCVLRTR
;
A
#
# COMPACT_ATOMS: atom_id res chain seq x y z
N MET A 1 9.18 -0.07 19.04
CA MET A 1 8.70 -0.40 17.68
C MET A 1 9.37 -1.64 17.13
N ASP A 2 10.66 -1.82 17.39
CA ASP A 2 11.46 -2.94 16.88
C ASP A 2 10.84 -4.31 17.16
N GLU A 3 10.44 -4.60 18.41
CA GLU A 3 9.77 -5.87 18.75
C GLU A 3 8.49 -6.09 17.92
N VAL A 4 7.68 -5.04 17.74
CA VAL A 4 6.43 -5.10 16.97
C VAL A 4 6.74 -5.41 15.51
N LEU A 5 7.74 -4.76 14.92
CA LEU A 5 8.15 -4.99 13.53
C LEU A 5 8.79 -6.37 13.34
N GLY A 6 9.50 -6.90 14.35
CA GLY A 6 9.99 -8.27 14.37
C GLY A 6 8.85 -9.30 14.34
N ARG A 7 7.83 -9.13 15.20
CA ARG A 7 6.62 -9.98 15.19
C ARG A 7 5.83 -9.85 13.91
N LEU A 8 5.75 -8.63 13.36
CA LEU A 8 5.02 -8.32 12.14
C LEU A 8 5.53 -9.09 10.92
N ALA A 9 6.83 -9.40 10.87
CA ALA A 9 7.41 -10.21 9.80
C ALA A 9 6.80 -11.63 9.70
N ALA A 10 6.32 -12.19 10.80
CA ALA A 10 5.66 -13.50 10.81
C ALA A 10 4.26 -13.48 10.14
N VAL A 11 3.64 -12.31 9.99
CA VAL A 11 2.35 -12.17 9.31
C VAL A 11 2.51 -12.43 7.81
N GLY A 12 3.61 -12.00 7.20
CA GLY A 12 3.94 -12.34 5.83
C GLY A 12 4.86 -11.34 5.11
N PRO A 13 5.24 -11.61 3.84
CA PRO A 13 6.23 -10.82 3.12
C PRO A 13 5.87 -9.34 2.95
N PHE A 14 4.57 -9.01 2.83
CA PHE A 14 4.11 -7.61 2.74
C PHE A 14 4.15 -6.86 4.08
N PHE A 15 4.26 -7.57 5.19
CA PHE A 15 4.29 -7.04 6.55
C PHE A 15 5.72 -6.93 7.10
N ALA A 16 6.64 -7.77 6.61
CA ALA A 16 8.06 -7.70 6.96
C ALA A 16 8.70 -6.42 6.41
N VAL A 17 9.39 -5.65 7.25
CA VAL A 17 10.16 -4.47 6.84
C VAL A 17 11.47 -4.40 7.63
N PRO A 18 12.64 -4.36 6.96
CA PRO A 18 13.90 -4.04 7.60
C PRO A 18 13.80 -2.72 8.39
N HIS A 19 14.43 -2.66 9.55
CA HIS A 19 14.42 -1.49 10.41
C HIS A 19 15.65 -1.46 11.30
N GLY A 20 15.99 -0.29 11.85
CA GLY A 20 17.13 -0.11 12.75
C GLY A 20 17.92 1.16 12.48
N LYS A 21 19.08 1.30 13.12
CA LYS A 21 19.96 2.47 12.95
C LYS A 21 20.67 2.47 11.60
N GLU A 22 21.11 1.29 11.17
CA GLU A 22 21.81 1.09 9.91
C GLU A 22 20.89 0.36 8.91
N PRO A 23 20.98 0.68 7.61
CA PRO A 23 20.26 -0.06 6.59
C PRO A 23 20.79 -1.49 6.47
N PRO A 24 19.98 -2.46 5.99
CA PRO A 24 20.40 -3.85 5.84
C PRO A 24 21.42 -4.07 4.70
N GLY A 25 21.85 -3.00 4.04
CA GLY A 25 22.85 -3.01 2.98
C GLY A 25 22.95 -1.63 2.29
N PRO A 26 23.87 -1.45 1.34
CA PRO A 26 24.05 -0.18 0.66
C PRO A 26 22.89 0.16 -0.28
N GLY A 27 22.77 1.43 -0.64
CA GLY A 27 21.85 1.90 -1.70
C GLY A 27 20.43 2.23 -1.24
N PHE A 28 20.15 2.22 0.06
CA PHE A 28 18.92 2.81 0.59
C PHE A 28 19.00 4.34 0.50
N ARG A 29 17.93 4.95 -0.01
CA ARG A 29 17.75 6.39 -0.10
C ARG A 29 16.37 6.77 0.44
N PRO A 30 16.12 8.02 0.86
CA PRO A 30 14.77 8.48 1.21
C PRO A 30 13.77 8.19 0.09
N LEU A 31 12.59 7.69 0.46
CA LEU A 31 11.50 7.35 -0.45
C LEU A 31 10.99 8.59 -1.19
N SER A 32 11.14 9.78 -0.61
CA SER A 32 10.89 11.05 -1.28
C SER A 32 11.73 11.25 -2.54
N GLU A 33 12.97 10.73 -2.60
CA GLU A 33 13.80 10.81 -3.82
C GLU A 33 13.22 9.97 -4.97
N LEU A 34 12.64 8.80 -4.64
CA LEU A 34 11.90 8.02 -5.64
C LEU A 34 10.75 8.83 -6.23
N TYR A 35 10.02 9.55 -5.38
CA TYR A 35 8.83 10.30 -5.79
C TYR A 35 9.16 11.56 -6.58
N ALA A 36 10.27 12.22 -6.27
CA ALA A 36 10.69 13.43 -6.96
C ALA A 36 11.32 13.13 -8.34
N GLU A 37 12.24 12.17 -8.41
CA GLU A 37 13.11 11.99 -9.58
C GLU A 37 13.10 10.55 -10.14
N GLY A 38 12.74 9.57 -9.30
CA GLY A 38 12.84 8.15 -9.65
C GLY A 38 11.58 7.54 -10.30
N LEU A 39 10.49 8.29 -10.44
CA LEU A 39 9.20 7.73 -10.90
C LEU A 39 9.28 7.16 -12.32
N GLY A 40 9.93 7.85 -13.26
CA GLY A 40 10.09 7.40 -14.65
C GLY A 40 10.68 5.98 -14.74
N PRO A 41 11.93 5.79 -14.27
CA PRO A 41 12.57 4.47 -14.26
C PRO A 41 11.79 3.41 -13.47
N TRP A 42 11.19 3.78 -12.33
CA TRP A 42 10.42 2.84 -11.53
C TRP A 42 9.16 2.34 -12.25
N VAL A 43 8.38 3.25 -12.84
CA VAL A 43 7.19 2.90 -13.62
C VAL A 43 7.57 2.07 -14.85
N ALA A 44 8.68 2.39 -15.52
CA ALA A 44 9.18 1.60 -16.63
C ALA A 44 9.54 0.17 -16.21
N GLU A 45 10.20 0.00 -15.07
CA GLU A 45 10.54 -1.33 -14.56
C GLU A 45 9.28 -2.13 -14.15
N VAL A 46 8.29 -1.48 -13.53
CA VAL A 46 7.00 -2.13 -13.25
C VAL A 46 6.31 -2.55 -14.53
N GLY A 47 6.25 -1.66 -15.54
CA GLY A 47 5.67 -1.95 -16.85
C GLY A 47 6.32 -3.16 -17.51
N ARG A 48 7.67 -3.19 -17.53
CA ARG A 48 8.45 -4.32 -18.05
C ARG A 48 8.08 -5.64 -17.37
N ARG A 49 7.90 -5.65 -16.04
CA ARG A 49 7.54 -6.86 -15.27
C ARG A 49 6.13 -7.36 -15.55
N ILE A 50 5.18 -6.44 -15.70
CA ILE A 50 3.78 -6.79 -15.96
C ILE A 50 3.46 -6.88 -17.46
N GLY A 51 4.46 -6.79 -18.34
CA GLY A 51 4.26 -6.90 -19.78
C GLY A 51 3.48 -5.74 -20.39
N THR A 52 3.51 -4.56 -19.77
CA THR A 52 2.92 -3.32 -20.32
C THR A 52 4.01 -2.30 -20.66
N GLY A 53 3.63 -1.24 -21.37
CA GLY A 53 4.50 -0.06 -21.50
C GLY A 53 4.61 0.72 -20.18
N PRO A 54 5.49 1.74 -20.11
CA PRO A 54 5.61 2.68 -19.00
C PRO A 54 4.43 3.67 -18.97
N ASP A 55 3.19 3.17 -19.03
CA ASP A 55 1.98 3.96 -19.12
C ASP A 55 1.22 4.02 -17.78
N ARG A 56 0.01 4.57 -17.82
CA ARG A 56 -0.90 4.65 -16.67
C ARG A 56 -1.19 3.30 -15.98
N VAL A 57 -1.09 2.16 -16.67
CA VAL A 57 -1.30 0.83 -16.07
C VAL A 57 -0.12 0.49 -15.18
N ALA A 58 1.10 0.68 -15.68
CA ALA A 58 2.31 0.51 -14.91
C ALA A 58 2.37 1.49 -13.72
N ALA A 59 2.01 2.76 -13.94
CA ALA A 59 1.98 3.78 -12.88
C ALA A 59 0.96 3.45 -11.77
N SER A 60 -0.26 3.03 -12.13
CA SER A 60 -1.26 2.57 -11.17
C SER A 60 -0.77 1.35 -10.36
N THR A 61 -0.12 0.40 -11.02
CA THR A 61 0.42 -0.81 -10.39
C THR A 61 1.61 -0.49 -9.48
N ALA A 62 2.48 0.42 -9.90
CA ALA A 62 3.61 0.92 -9.13
C ALA A 62 3.14 1.58 -7.83
N GLN A 63 2.10 2.42 -7.92
CA GLN A 63 1.48 3.03 -6.74
C GLN A 63 0.86 2.01 -5.80
N PHE A 64 0.11 1.05 -6.35
CA PHE A 64 -0.52 -0.01 -5.56
C PHE A 64 0.51 -0.83 -4.78
N GLY A 65 1.66 -1.15 -5.38
CA GLY A 65 2.73 -1.88 -4.71
C GLY A 65 3.25 -1.16 -3.46
N ILE A 66 3.45 0.16 -3.54
CA ILE A 66 3.86 0.99 -2.40
C ILE A 66 2.73 1.10 -1.38
N ALA A 67 1.51 1.41 -1.81
CA ALA A 67 0.35 1.53 -0.93
C ALA A 67 0.11 0.23 -0.15
N ALA A 68 0.18 -0.93 -0.81
CA ALA A 68 0.02 -2.24 -0.17
C ALA A 68 1.06 -2.47 0.93
N ARG A 69 2.32 -2.07 0.69
CA ARG A 69 3.39 -2.18 1.69
C ARG A 69 3.17 -1.24 2.87
N LEU A 70 2.85 0.03 2.63
CA LEU A 70 2.62 1.01 3.69
C LEU A 70 1.41 0.63 4.56
N TRP A 71 0.30 0.21 3.95
CA TRP A 71 -0.88 -0.24 4.69
C TRP A 71 -0.64 -1.54 5.45
N SER A 72 0.08 -2.51 4.87
CA SER A 72 0.40 -3.76 5.57
C SER A 72 1.25 -3.49 6.81
N VAL A 73 2.32 -2.71 6.68
CA VAL A 73 3.20 -2.36 7.80
C VAL A 73 2.43 -1.54 8.85
N GLY A 74 1.73 -0.49 8.42
CA GLY A 74 1.03 0.42 9.32
C GLY A 74 -0.14 -0.22 10.07
N LEU A 75 -1.04 -0.90 9.34
CA LEU A 75 -2.20 -1.55 9.94
C LEU A 75 -1.79 -2.72 10.83
N GLY A 76 -0.75 -3.47 10.44
CA GLY A 76 -0.25 -4.58 11.24
C GLY A 76 0.40 -4.13 12.56
N CYS A 77 1.12 -3.01 12.57
CA CYS A 77 1.57 -2.41 13.84
C CYS A 77 0.40 -1.98 14.73
N VAL A 78 -0.66 -1.41 14.15
CA VAL A 78 -1.88 -1.07 14.91
C VAL A 78 -2.53 -2.34 15.48
N ALA A 79 -2.59 -3.41 14.70
CA ALA A 79 -3.13 -4.69 15.15
C ALA A 79 -2.36 -5.28 16.34
N LEU A 80 -1.03 -5.28 16.25
CA LEU A 80 -0.16 -5.95 17.24
C LEU A 80 0.11 -5.13 18.50
N ALA A 81 0.06 -3.79 18.40
CA ALA A 81 0.54 -2.92 19.47
C ALA A 81 -0.31 -1.66 19.72
N GLY A 82 -1.40 -1.44 18.96
CA GLY A 82 -2.22 -0.23 19.11
C GLY A 82 -1.46 1.07 18.80
N ARG A 83 -0.41 1.00 17.99
CA ARG A 83 0.44 2.12 17.58
C ARG A 83 0.69 2.07 16.08
N ALA A 84 0.73 3.23 15.44
CA ALA A 84 1.12 3.34 14.03
C ALA A 84 2.63 3.59 13.94
N PRO A 85 3.35 3.06 12.94
CA PRO A 85 4.67 3.53 12.61
C PRO A 85 4.54 4.85 11.88
N GLU A 86 5.52 5.71 12.07
CA GLU A 86 5.67 6.88 11.23
C GLU A 86 6.19 6.49 9.83
N LEU A 87 5.50 6.97 8.81
CA LEU A 87 5.72 6.57 7.42
C LEU A 87 5.99 7.76 6.50
N ASP A 88 6.53 8.85 7.02
CA ASP A 88 6.94 10.01 6.22
C ASP A 88 7.93 9.59 5.11
N PRO A 89 7.70 9.94 3.83
CA PRO A 89 8.57 9.52 2.73
C PRO A 89 10.00 10.04 2.81
N VAL A 90 10.26 11.12 3.56
CA VAL A 90 11.63 11.60 3.84
C VAL A 90 12.36 10.66 4.80
N ARG A 91 11.63 9.90 5.59
CA ARG A 91 12.17 8.99 6.60
C ARG A 91 12.15 7.53 6.19
N VAL A 92 11.15 7.10 5.44
CA VAL A 92 11.14 5.75 4.90
C VAL A 92 12.26 5.64 3.87
N GLY A 93 13.17 4.69 4.06
CA GLY A 93 14.18 4.36 3.07
C GLY A 93 13.61 3.43 2.02
N TRP A 94 14.12 3.53 0.78
CA TRP A 94 13.83 2.61 -0.30
C TRP A 94 15.09 2.17 -1.03
N ARG A 95 15.01 1.00 -1.64
CA ARG A 95 15.98 0.50 -2.63
C ARG A 95 15.25 -0.36 -3.65
N LEU A 96 15.78 -0.43 -4.86
CA LEU A 96 15.35 -1.41 -5.86
C LEU A 96 16.56 -2.28 -6.26
N PRO A 97 16.68 -3.50 -5.72
CA PRO A 97 17.71 -4.45 -6.13
C PRO A 97 17.56 -4.85 -7.60
N ALA A 98 18.67 -5.19 -8.25
CA ALA A 98 18.64 -5.74 -9.61
C ALA A 98 17.79 -7.03 -9.65
N GLY A 99 16.74 -7.04 -10.47
CA GLY A 99 15.81 -8.17 -10.58
C GLY A 99 14.91 -8.42 -9.36
N GLY A 100 15.00 -7.60 -8.31
CA GLY A 100 14.24 -7.73 -7.06
C GLY A 100 13.05 -6.78 -6.97
N SER A 101 12.17 -6.97 -5.99
CA SER A 101 11.07 -6.03 -5.70
C SER A 101 11.59 -4.79 -4.99
N LEU A 102 10.83 -3.70 -5.02
CA LEU A 102 11.13 -2.51 -4.24
C LEU A 102 11.15 -2.88 -2.75
N GLU A 103 12.26 -2.57 -2.09
CA GLU A 103 12.46 -2.79 -0.67
C GLU A 103 12.24 -1.49 0.09
N LEU A 104 11.58 -1.57 1.24
CA LEU A 104 11.45 -0.47 2.18
C LEU A 104 12.33 -0.73 3.39
N TRP A 105 12.77 0.33 4.05
CA TRP A 105 13.49 0.29 5.32
C TRP A 105 12.98 1.41 6.23
N LEU A 106 12.83 1.12 7.52
CA LEU A 106 12.45 2.11 8.54
C LEU A 106 13.65 2.44 9.43
N PRO A 107 14.34 3.58 9.22
CA PRO A 107 15.37 4.06 10.13
C PRO A 107 14.72 4.48 11.46
N GLU A 108 15.20 3.89 12.56
CA GLU A 108 14.80 4.23 13.94
C GLU A 108 13.27 4.52 14.07
N PRO A 109 12.42 3.49 13.85
CA PRO A 109 10.99 3.67 13.65
C PRO A 109 10.30 4.30 14.87
N ARG A 110 9.71 5.48 14.68
CA ARG A 110 8.91 6.15 15.71
C ARG A 110 7.50 5.58 15.79
N ALA A 111 7.03 5.36 17.02
CA ALA A 111 5.65 5.01 17.30
C ALA A 111 4.78 6.26 17.41
N LEU A 112 3.69 6.28 16.65
CA LEU A 112 2.63 7.28 16.70
C LEU A 112 1.36 6.68 17.33
N PRO A 113 0.41 7.50 17.80
CA PRO A 113 -0.93 7.03 18.14
C PRO A 113 -1.58 6.28 16.97
N ALA A 114 -2.36 5.22 17.25
CA ALA A 114 -3.03 4.44 16.19
C ALA A 114 -3.91 5.29 15.26
N GLY A 115 -4.55 6.34 15.79
CA GLY A 115 -5.37 7.28 15.01
C GLY A 115 -4.59 8.03 13.93
N SER A 116 -3.27 8.15 14.06
CA SER A 116 -2.39 8.81 13.08
C SER A 116 -2.04 7.92 11.88
N LEU A 117 -2.50 6.67 11.84
CA LEU A 117 -2.22 5.74 10.74
C LEU A 117 -2.67 6.29 9.38
N GLY A 118 -3.90 6.82 9.31
CA GLY A 118 -4.46 7.37 8.08
C GLY A 118 -3.63 8.53 7.54
N GLU A 119 -3.31 9.49 8.41
CA GLU A 119 -2.48 10.65 8.07
C GLU A 119 -1.08 10.23 7.62
N SER A 120 -0.44 9.28 8.33
CA SER A 120 0.91 8.82 8.00
C SER A 120 0.99 8.16 6.62
N VAL A 121 0.04 7.26 6.31
CA VAL A 121 0.04 6.55 5.01
C VAL A 121 -0.43 7.47 3.89
N LEU A 122 -1.51 8.22 4.09
CA LEU A 122 -2.07 9.07 3.04
C LEU A 122 -1.22 10.32 2.78
N GLY A 123 -0.55 10.86 3.81
CA GLY A 123 0.43 11.94 3.64
C GLY A 123 1.62 11.50 2.79
N ASN A 124 2.12 10.28 3.01
CA ASN A 124 3.14 9.69 2.15
C ASN A 124 2.64 9.51 0.71
N LEU A 125 1.50 8.83 0.55
CA LEU A 125 0.95 8.54 -0.77
C LEU A 125 0.56 9.82 -1.53
N ALA A 126 0.21 10.92 -0.86
CA ALA A 126 -0.09 12.19 -1.52
C ALA A 126 1.10 12.73 -2.33
N VAL A 127 2.33 12.55 -1.85
CA VAL A 127 3.55 12.95 -2.57
C VAL A 127 3.75 12.10 -3.83
N LEU A 128 3.61 10.78 -3.68
CA LEU A 128 3.67 9.84 -4.81
C LEU A 128 2.57 10.11 -5.84
N ASP A 129 1.33 10.27 -5.37
CA ASP A 129 0.14 10.46 -6.18
C ASP A 129 0.24 11.73 -7.02
N ALA A 130 0.82 12.81 -6.48
CA ALA A 130 1.07 14.04 -7.23
C ALA A 130 1.98 13.79 -8.44
N GLY A 131 3.14 13.17 -8.24
CA GLY A 131 4.07 12.85 -9.33
C GLY A 131 3.49 11.89 -10.37
N LEU A 132 2.67 10.93 -9.95
CA LEU A 132 2.02 9.99 -10.88
C LEU A 132 0.87 10.61 -11.68
N ARG A 133 0.16 11.59 -11.10
CA ARG A 133 -0.85 12.38 -11.81
C ARG A 133 -0.20 13.19 -12.92
N ASP A 134 0.87 13.91 -12.58
CA ASP A 134 1.52 14.84 -13.49
C ASP A 134 2.33 14.10 -14.57
N GLY A 135 3.04 13.04 -14.20
CA GLY A 135 3.89 12.28 -15.12
C GLY A 135 3.17 11.23 -15.97
N PHE A 136 2.05 10.67 -15.51
CA PHE A 136 1.43 9.50 -16.15
C PHE A 136 -0.10 9.59 -16.31
N GLY A 137 -0.72 10.70 -15.87
CA GLY A 137 -2.16 10.94 -16.05
C GLY A 137 -3.05 9.95 -15.28
N VAL A 138 -2.57 9.37 -14.16
CA VAL A 138 -3.40 8.50 -13.32
C VAL A 138 -4.38 9.37 -12.52
N SER A 139 -5.68 9.12 -12.66
CA SER A 139 -6.67 9.96 -11.98
C SER A 139 -6.62 9.81 -10.44
N PRO A 140 -6.92 10.87 -9.67
CA PRO A 140 -7.01 10.79 -8.21
C PRO A 140 -7.97 9.71 -7.71
N LYS A 141 -9.08 9.47 -8.44
CA LYS A 141 -10.07 8.45 -8.12
C LYS A 141 -9.50 7.02 -8.21
N VAL A 142 -8.56 6.79 -9.13
CA VAL A 142 -7.85 5.50 -9.27
C VAL A 142 -6.89 5.32 -8.10
N LEU A 143 -6.05 6.32 -7.82
CA LEU A 143 -5.03 6.27 -6.75
C LEU A 143 -5.66 6.06 -5.36
N ARG A 144 -6.73 6.81 -5.06
CA ARG A 144 -7.49 6.64 -3.82
C ARG A 144 -8.15 5.25 -3.72
N GLY A 145 -8.67 4.73 -4.83
CA GLY A 145 -9.22 3.37 -4.88
C GLY A 145 -8.17 2.26 -4.75
N ASN A 146 -6.95 2.48 -5.26
CA ASN A 146 -5.82 1.59 -5.03
C ASN A 146 -5.43 1.58 -3.55
N SER A 147 -5.35 2.75 -2.91
CA SER A 147 -5.07 2.87 -1.48
C SER A 147 -6.11 2.12 -0.62
N ALA A 148 -7.41 2.26 -0.92
CA ALA A 148 -8.45 1.52 -0.23
C ALA A 148 -8.38 0.00 -0.44
N SER A 149 -8.12 -0.47 -1.66
CA SER A 149 -7.93 -1.90 -1.92
C SER A 149 -6.68 -2.46 -1.24
N ALA A 150 -5.60 -1.67 -1.15
CA ALA A 150 -4.41 -2.02 -0.40
C ALA A 150 -4.69 -2.15 1.11
N LEU A 151 -5.44 -1.22 1.70
CA LEU A 151 -5.90 -1.30 3.10
C LEU A 151 -6.74 -2.55 3.34
N VAL A 152 -7.72 -2.83 2.48
CA VAL A 152 -8.59 -4.01 2.60
C VAL A 152 -7.80 -5.31 2.42
N GLY A 153 -6.84 -5.34 1.49
CA GLY A 153 -5.93 -6.47 1.29
C GLY A 153 -5.11 -6.77 2.55
N ALA A 154 -4.53 -5.74 3.17
CA ALA A 154 -3.83 -5.88 4.45
C ALA A 154 -4.76 -6.38 5.57
N LEU A 155 -5.98 -5.82 5.66
CA LEU A 155 -6.97 -6.23 6.65
C LEU A 155 -7.31 -7.72 6.53
N ARG A 156 -7.56 -8.23 5.32
CA ARG A 156 -7.89 -9.66 5.10
C ARG A 156 -6.81 -10.61 5.62
N VAL A 157 -5.54 -10.26 5.44
CA VAL A 157 -4.44 -11.08 5.96
C VAL A 157 -4.37 -10.99 7.49
N LEU A 158 -4.56 -9.79 8.06
CA LEU A 158 -4.51 -9.59 9.51
C LEU A 158 -5.65 -10.30 10.23
N THR A 159 -6.88 -10.28 9.70
CA THR A 159 -8.03 -10.97 10.32
C THR A 159 -7.88 -12.48 10.38
N ASP A 160 -7.04 -13.05 9.52
CA ASP A 160 -6.72 -14.48 9.51
C ASP A 160 -5.58 -14.84 10.49
N ARG A 161 -4.66 -13.90 10.75
CA ARG A 161 -3.35 -14.20 11.38
C ARG A 161 -3.10 -13.49 12.70
N VAL A 162 -3.90 -12.49 13.05
CA VAL A 162 -3.70 -11.65 14.23
C VAL A 162 -5.02 -11.55 14.97
N GLU A 163 -5.01 -11.97 16.24
CA GLU A 163 -6.19 -11.89 17.10
C GLU A 163 -6.53 -10.44 17.45
N GLY A 164 -7.83 -10.20 17.69
CA GLY A 164 -8.36 -8.90 18.08
C GLY A 164 -8.94 -8.10 16.91
N ASP A 165 -9.50 -6.94 17.24
CA ASP A 165 -10.32 -6.12 16.34
C ASP A 165 -9.70 -4.74 16.06
N ALA A 166 -8.49 -4.47 16.55
CA ALA A 166 -7.84 -3.17 16.36
C ALA A 166 -7.63 -2.81 14.88
N ALA A 167 -7.23 -3.78 14.05
CA ALA A 167 -7.12 -3.61 12.61
C ALA A 167 -8.49 -3.34 11.95
N VAL A 168 -9.51 -4.11 12.36
CA VAL A 168 -10.88 -3.96 11.86
C VAL A 168 -11.43 -2.57 12.19
N ARG A 169 -11.30 -2.11 13.44
CA ARG A 169 -11.74 -0.77 13.86
C ARG A 169 -11.02 0.33 13.10
N ALA A 170 -9.69 0.24 12.95
CA ALA A 170 -8.91 1.23 12.22
C ALA A 170 -9.31 1.29 10.73
N ALA A 171 -9.43 0.13 10.07
CA ALA A 171 -9.84 0.07 8.67
C ALA A 171 -11.29 0.55 8.47
N THR A 172 -12.20 0.20 9.39
CA THR A 172 -13.60 0.65 9.37
C THR A 172 -13.69 2.16 9.48
N ALA A 173 -12.97 2.78 10.43
CA ALA A 173 -12.96 4.23 10.58
C ALA A 173 -12.41 4.95 9.33
N LEU A 174 -11.39 4.38 8.68
CA LEU A 174 -10.84 4.94 7.44
C LEU A 174 -11.79 4.79 6.25
N LEU A 175 -12.57 3.71 6.18
CA LEU A 175 -13.49 3.40 5.08
C LEU A 175 -14.92 3.91 5.31
N ALA A 176 -15.25 4.40 6.50
CA ALA A 176 -16.52 5.05 6.81
C ALA A 176 -16.80 6.22 5.86
N ASP A 177 -18.07 6.60 5.71
CA ASP A 177 -18.48 7.62 4.74
C ASP A 177 -17.79 8.98 4.96
N ASP A 178 -17.55 9.35 6.21
CA ASP A 178 -16.79 10.53 6.64
C ASP A 178 -15.28 10.27 6.80
N GLY A 179 -14.85 9.01 6.64
CA GLY A 179 -13.46 8.59 6.69
C GLY A 179 -12.66 8.99 5.45
N ALA A 180 -11.33 9.03 5.59
CA ALA A 180 -10.42 9.49 4.54
C ALA A 180 -10.51 8.66 3.24
N LEU A 181 -10.91 7.39 3.33
CA LEU A 181 -11.14 6.46 2.22
C LEU A 181 -12.63 6.14 1.99
N GLY A 182 -13.54 6.90 2.62
CA GLY A 182 -14.98 6.80 2.45
C GLY A 182 -15.43 6.84 0.99
N GLY A 183 -16.33 5.94 0.62
CA GLY A 183 -16.83 5.88 -0.76
C GLY A 183 -15.76 5.49 -1.80
N THR A 184 -14.76 4.71 -1.44
CA THR A 184 -13.86 4.09 -2.43
C THR A 184 -14.37 2.76 -2.97
N GLY A 185 -15.31 2.13 -2.24
CA GLY A 185 -15.91 0.85 -2.56
C GLY A 185 -17.06 0.54 -1.61
N THR A 186 -17.57 -0.68 -1.70
CA THR A 186 -18.54 -1.23 -0.76
C THR A 186 -18.18 -2.68 -0.45
N PHE A 187 -18.53 -3.14 0.76
CA PHE A 187 -18.46 -4.55 1.09
C PHE A 187 -19.72 -5.26 0.60
N VAL A 188 -19.53 -6.41 -0.04
CA VAL A 188 -20.60 -7.28 -0.53
C VAL A 188 -20.36 -8.69 -0.01
N HIS A 189 -21.42 -9.49 0.05
CA HIS A 189 -21.30 -10.91 0.35
C HIS A 189 -21.39 -11.71 -0.95
N GLU A 190 -20.33 -12.42 -1.31
CA GLU A 190 -20.30 -13.32 -2.46
C GLU A 190 -20.60 -14.76 -1.99
N PRO A 191 -21.66 -15.41 -2.49
CA PRO A 191 -21.97 -16.80 -2.15
C PRO A 191 -20.77 -17.71 -2.40
N GLY A 192 -20.35 -18.47 -1.38
CA GLY A 192 -19.20 -19.39 -1.45
C GLY A 192 -17.82 -18.75 -1.25
N LEU A 193 -17.70 -17.42 -1.30
CA LEU A 193 -16.43 -16.68 -1.13
C LEU A 193 -16.43 -15.75 0.09
N GLY A 194 -17.60 -15.47 0.66
CA GLY A 194 -17.75 -14.66 1.87
C GLY A 194 -17.72 -13.15 1.59
N VAL A 195 -17.15 -12.38 2.52
CA VAL A 195 -17.11 -10.91 2.43
C VAL A 195 -16.07 -10.45 1.41
N ALA A 196 -16.53 -9.79 0.35
CA ALA A 196 -15.72 -9.17 -0.68
C ALA A 196 -15.82 -7.64 -0.61
N PHE A 197 -14.82 -6.95 -1.16
CA PHE A 197 -14.83 -5.50 -1.31
C PHE A 197 -14.82 -5.16 -2.80
N VAL A 198 -15.77 -4.36 -3.26
CA VAL A 198 -15.88 -3.96 -4.65
C VAL A 198 -15.65 -2.46 -4.74
N ARG A 199 -14.61 -2.07 -5.48
CA ARG A 199 -14.28 -0.66 -5.66
C ARG A 199 -15.29 0.08 -6.52
N ARG A 200 -15.31 1.41 -6.39
CA ARG A 200 -16.01 2.35 -7.29
C ARG A 200 -15.09 2.94 -8.37
N SER A 201 -13.88 2.41 -8.51
CA SER A 201 -12.88 2.78 -9.52
C SER A 201 -12.15 1.56 -10.06
N CYS A 202 -11.65 1.67 -11.30
CA CYS A 202 -10.87 0.62 -11.95
C CYS A 202 -9.37 0.89 -11.80
N CYS A 203 -8.58 -0.06 -11.26
CA CYS A 203 -7.12 0.09 -11.16
C CYS A 203 -6.37 -0.06 -12.49
N LEU A 204 -7.07 -0.34 -13.59
CA LEU A 204 -6.51 -0.59 -14.92
C LEU A 204 -5.78 -1.93 -15.08
N TYR A 205 -5.64 -2.73 -14.02
CA TYR A 205 -4.92 -4.02 -14.06
C TYR A 205 -5.50 -5.01 -15.09
N TYR A 206 -6.79 -4.90 -15.42
CA TYR A 206 -7.41 -5.71 -16.49
C TYR A 206 -6.78 -5.55 -17.87
N ARG A 207 -5.96 -4.51 -18.07
CA ARG A 207 -5.21 -4.25 -19.30
C ARG A 207 -3.86 -4.97 -19.34
N VAL A 208 -3.43 -5.59 -18.24
CA VAL A 208 -2.22 -6.41 -18.16
C VAL A 208 -2.45 -7.69 -18.98
N PRO A 209 -1.60 -8.02 -19.96
CA PRO A 209 -1.73 -9.25 -20.74
C PRO A 209 -1.76 -10.49 -19.82
N GLY A 210 -2.84 -11.27 -19.89
CA GLY A 210 -3.02 -12.46 -19.05
C GLY A 210 -3.29 -12.19 -17.56
N GLY A 211 -3.41 -10.92 -17.13
CA GLY A 211 -3.59 -10.58 -15.71
C GLY A 211 -5.01 -10.72 -15.16
N GLY A 212 -6.03 -10.73 -16.03
CA GLY A 212 -7.42 -10.82 -15.61
C GLY A 212 -7.89 -9.64 -14.74
N TYR A 213 -8.91 -9.86 -13.90
CA TYR A 213 -9.41 -8.83 -12.98
C TYR A 213 -8.69 -8.88 -11.63
N CYS A 214 -8.43 -7.71 -11.05
CA CYS A 214 -7.94 -7.65 -9.67
C CYS A 214 -9.04 -8.12 -8.69
N GLY A 215 -8.64 -8.53 -7.48
CA GLY A 215 -9.56 -9.04 -6.46
C GLY A 215 -10.73 -8.10 -6.13
N ASP A 216 -10.51 -6.78 -6.13
CA ASP A 216 -11.56 -5.79 -5.79
C ASP A 216 -12.07 -5.04 -7.04
N CYS A 217 -12.13 -5.71 -8.19
CA CYS A 217 -12.44 -5.07 -9.47
C CYS A 217 -13.91 -4.64 -9.59
N VAL A 218 -14.14 -3.38 -9.93
CA VAL A 218 -15.47 -2.78 -10.22
C VAL A 218 -16.19 -3.41 -11.42
N LEU A 219 -15.47 -4.16 -12.26
CA LEU A 219 -16.02 -4.82 -13.44
C LEU A 219 -16.51 -6.24 -13.16
N ARG A 220 -16.28 -6.79 -11.95
CA ARG A 220 -16.75 -8.14 -11.57
C ARG A 220 -18.26 -8.20 -11.34
N THR A 221 -18.86 -7.08 -10.98
CA THR A 221 -20.30 -6.97 -10.66
C THR A 221 -21.09 -6.30 -11.79
N ARG A 222 -20.51 -6.24 -12.99
CA ARG A 222 -21.14 -5.65 -14.18
C ARG A 222 -21.48 -6.73 -15.18
#